data_AF-A0A8S9G552-F1
#
_entry.id   AF-A0A8S9G552-F1
#
_cell.length_a   1.000
_cell.length_b   1.000
_cell.length_c   1.000
_cell.angle_alpha   90.00
_cell.angle_beta   90.00
_cell.angle_gamma   90.00
#
_symmetry.space_group_name_H-M   'P 1'
#
loop_
_entity.id
_entity.type
_entity.pdbx_description
1 polymer ?
#
loop_
_entity_poly.entity_id
_entity_poly.type
_entity_poly.pdbx_seq_one_letter_code
_entity_poly.pdbx_strand_id
1 'polypeptide(L)'
;MGVRKPSGIVTPLILAYAKQTLNLKPKKKYVPWVTVNSMPLYDNYDDFVVQVCKAYKGRSPLPKFCSSASAKKKVLTLQVSYADEAFHY
;
A
#
# COMPACT_ATOMS: atom_id res chain seq x y z
N MET A 1 -15.16 -19.04 22.45
CA MET A 1 -14.20 -18.64 21.40
C MET A 1 -12.82 -18.52 22.03
N GLY A 2 -11.97 -19.53 21.86
CA GLY A 2 -10.59 -19.50 22.38
C GLY A 2 -9.70 -18.72 21.43
N VAL A 3 -9.18 -17.56 21.88
CA VAL A 3 -8.16 -16.83 21.13
C VAL A 3 -6.90 -17.71 21.14
N ARG A 4 -6.52 -18.24 19.97
CA ARG A 4 -5.25 -18.98 19.83
C ARG A 4 -4.12 -18.03 20.21
N LYS A 5 -3.41 -18.35 21.30
CA LYS A 5 -2.23 -17.61 21.75
C LYS A 5 -1.14 -17.75 20.67
N PRO A 6 -0.72 -16.67 20.00
CA PRO A 6 0.32 -16.77 18.99
C PRO A 6 1.65 -17.16 19.69
N SER A 7 2.42 -18.03 19.05
CA SER A 7 3.73 -18.49 19.53
C SER A 7 4.71 -17.32 19.68
N GLY A 8 5.70 -17.48 20.59
CA GLY A 8 6.45 -16.41 21.27
C GLY A 8 7.26 -15.40 20.43
N ILE A 9 7.26 -15.50 19.10
CA ILE A 9 7.87 -14.52 18.18
C ILE A 9 6.80 -13.72 17.40
N VAL A 10 5.65 -14.33 17.12
CA VAL A 10 4.56 -13.72 16.35
C VAL A 10 3.87 -12.61 17.14
N THR A 11 3.71 -12.80 18.46
CA THR A 11 3.10 -11.83 19.37
C THR A 11 3.86 -10.48 19.43
N PRO A 12 5.19 -10.45 19.64
CA PRO A 12 5.96 -9.21 19.60
C PRO A 12 5.81 -8.44 18.29
N LEU A 13 5.87 -9.13 17.15
CA LEU A 13 5.84 -8.50 15.83
C LEU A 13 4.48 -7.86 15.54
N ILE A 14 3.39 -8.55 15.87
CA ILE A 14 2.03 -8.01 15.73
C ILE A 14 1.86 -6.77 16.59
N LEU A 15 2.32 -6.78 17.85
CA LEU A 15 2.20 -5.64 18.75
C LEU A 15 3.00 -4.43 18.25
N ALA A 16 4.20 -4.67 17.69
CA ALA A 16 5.02 -3.63 17.09
C ALA A 16 4.31 -2.97 15.89
N TYR A 17 3.78 -3.76 14.95
CA TYR A 17 3.04 -3.22 13.80
C TYR A 17 1.71 -2.55 14.19
N ALA A 18 1.01 -3.06 15.21
CA ALA A 18 -0.17 -2.41 15.76
C ALA A 18 0.16 -1.00 16.28
N LYS A 19 1.27 -0.86 17.04
CA LYS A 19 1.74 0.44 17.52
C LYS A 19 2.12 1.38 16.38
N GLN A 20 2.82 0.89 15.35
CA GLN A 20 3.14 1.70 14.16
C GLN A 20 1.87 2.18 13.45
N THR A 21 0.89 1.30 13.26
CA THR A 21 -0.36 1.58 12.57
C THR A 21 -1.23 2.59 13.32
N LEU A 22 -1.31 2.48 14.66
CA LEU A 22 -2.05 3.43 15.50
C LEU A 22 -1.41 4.83 15.53
N ASN A 23 -0.10 4.90 15.31
CA ASN A 23 0.67 6.14 15.32
C ASN A 23 0.79 6.81 13.94
N LEU A 24 0.18 6.27 12.89
CA LEU A 24 0.16 6.89 11.56
C LEU A 24 -0.46 8.29 11.61
N LYS A 25 0.17 9.22 10.89
CA LYS A 25 -0.32 10.60 10.70
C LYS A 25 -0.39 10.89 9.19
N PRO A 26 -1.57 11.23 8.64
CA PRO A 26 -2.88 11.26 9.31
C PRO A 26 -3.34 9.85 9.72
N LYS A 27 -4.30 9.77 10.66
CA LYS A 27 -4.88 8.47 11.05
C LYS A 27 -5.47 7.77 9.82
N LYS A 28 -5.24 6.46 9.70
CA LYS A 28 -5.79 5.67 8.59
C LYS A 28 -7.33 5.67 8.63
N LYS A 29 -7.97 5.85 7.47
CA LYS A 29 -9.43 5.83 7.32
C LYS A 29 -9.96 4.44 6.97
N TYR A 30 -9.25 3.74 6.10
CA TYR A 30 -9.57 2.41 5.61
C TYR A 30 -8.27 1.67 5.26
N VAL A 31 -8.40 0.42 4.84
CA VAL A 31 -7.30 -0.39 4.30
C VAL A 31 -7.61 -0.75 2.84
N PRO A 32 -6.60 -0.86 1.96
CA PRO A 32 -5.19 -0.63 2.22
C PRO A 32 -4.86 0.86 2.46
N TRP A 33 -3.92 1.16 3.37
CA TRP A 33 -3.47 2.53 3.65
C TRP A 33 -2.12 2.79 3.00
N VAL A 34 -2.10 3.59 1.92
CA VAL A 34 -0.91 3.85 1.12
C VAL A 34 -0.56 5.34 1.16
N THR A 35 0.71 5.63 1.39
CA THR A 35 1.24 7.00 1.42
C THR A 35 2.50 7.14 0.58
N VAL A 36 2.64 8.24 -0.14
CA VAL A 36 3.89 8.65 -0.82
C VAL A 36 4.42 9.89 -0.12
N ASN A 37 5.62 9.82 0.49
CA ASN A 37 6.19 10.91 1.29
C ASN A 37 5.20 11.50 2.32
N SER A 38 4.56 10.63 3.10
CA SER A 38 3.54 11.00 4.10
C SER A 38 2.24 11.61 3.54
N MET A 39 2.07 11.67 2.22
CA MET A 39 0.81 12.07 1.59
C MET A 39 -0.04 10.83 1.30
N PRO A 40 -1.25 10.71 1.86
CA PRO A 40 -2.15 9.58 1.60
C PRO A 40 -2.63 9.60 0.15
N LEU A 41 -2.59 8.42 -0.50
CA LEU A 41 -3.00 8.25 -1.89
C LEU A 41 -4.52 8.09 -2.06
N TYR A 42 -5.20 7.70 -0.98
CA TYR A 42 -6.62 7.31 -1.00
C TYR A 42 -6.92 6.34 -2.14
N ASP A 43 -7.93 6.61 -2.96
CA ASP A 43 -8.37 5.72 -4.04
C ASP A 43 -7.62 5.96 -5.37
N ASN A 44 -6.66 6.89 -5.42
CA ASN A 44 -5.91 7.19 -6.64
C ASN A 44 -4.72 6.24 -6.86
N TYR A 45 -5.01 4.94 -6.96
CA TYR A 45 -3.99 3.90 -7.17
C TYR A 45 -3.50 3.83 -8.62
N ASP A 46 -4.34 4.19 -9.59
CA ASP A 46 -4.01 4.15 -11.02
C ASP A 46 -2.80 5.02 -11.36
N ASP A 47 -2.61 6.11 -10.60
CA ASP A 47 -1.51 7.04 -10.76
C ASP A 47 -0.31 6.75 -9.83
N PHE A 48 -0.25 5.59 -9.14
CA PHE A 48 0.79 5.34 -8.13
C PHE A 48 2.22 5.62 -8.64
N VAL A 49 2.54 5.12 -9.83
CA VAL A 49 3.85 5.34 -10.48
C VAL A 49 4.08 6.83 -10.76
N VAL A 50 3.06 7.54 -11.27
CA VAL A 50 3.12 8.98 -11.54
C VAL A 50 3.40 9.75 -10.26
N GLN A 51 2.73 9.39 -9.16
CA GLN A 51 2.86 10.06 -7.87
C GLN A 51 4.25 9.83 -7.26
N VAL A 52 4.80 8.61 -7.37
CA VAL A 52 6.19 8.31 -6.97
C VAL A 52 7.19 9.14 -7.79
N CYS A 53 7.00 9.20 -9.12
CA CYS A 53 7.86 10.00 -9.99
C CYS A 53 7.81 11.50 -9.67
N LYS A 54 6.63 12.06 -9.39
CA LYS A 54 6.46 13.47 -8.95
C LYS A 54 7.08 13.74 -7.59
N ALA A 55 7.09 12.74 -6.70
CA ALA A 55 7.65 12.86 -5.36
C ALA A 55 9.19 12.81 -5.32
N TYR A 56 9.84 12.35 -6.40
CA TYR A 56 11.29 12.28 -6.50
C TYR A 56 11.90 13.69 -6.60
N LYS A 57 12.74 14.03 -5.62
CA LYS A 57 13.49 15.31 -5.55
C LYS A 57 15.00 15.13 -5.61
N GLY A 58 15.46 13.96 -6.05
CA GLY A 58 16.88 13.66 -6.15
C GLY A 58 17.55 14.42 -7.29
N ARG A 59 18.89 14.51 -7.23
CA ARG A 59 19.70 15.18 -8.26
C ARG A 59 19.93 14.33 -9.51
N SER A 60 19.73 13.02 -9.41
CA SER A 60 19.90 12.13 -10.56
C SER A 60 18.74 12.32 -11.55
N PRO A 61 18.98 12.10 -12.85
CA PRO A 61 17.91 12.12 -13.84
C PRO A 61 16.78 11.16 -13.46
N LEU A 62 15.53 11.56 -13.72
CA LEU A 62 14.39 10.68 -13.52
C LEU A 62 14.55 9.42 -14.40
N PRO A 63 14.20 8.23 -13.89
CA PRO A 63 14.14 7.03 -14.70
C PRO A 63 13.25 7.22 -15.93
N LYS A 64 13.61 6.62 -17.07
CA LYS A 64 12.87 6.77 -18.34
C LYS A 64 11.37 6.45 -18.23
N PHE A 65 10.99 5.53 -17.34
CA PHE A 65 9.59 5.16 -17.13
C PHE A 65 8.77 6.28 -16.48
N CYS A 66 9.39 7.21 -15.75
CA CYS A 66 8.69 8.37 -15.22
C CYS A 66 8.21 9.31 -16.32
N SER A 67 8.93 9.35 -17.45
CA SER A 67 8.51 10.12 -18.63
C SER A 67 7.32 9.48 -19.34
N SER A 68 7.15 8.16 -19.27
CA SER A 68 6.00 7.44 -19.84
C SER A 68 4.84 7.28 -18.86
N ALA A 69 5.05 7.51 -17.56
CA ALA A 69 3.99 7.44 -16.56
C ALA A 69 2.88 8.49 -16.79
N SER A 70 3.23 9.66 -17.34
CA SER A 70 2.26 10.71 -17.72
C SER A 70 1.48 10.38 -19.00
N ALA A 71 1.93 9.40 -19.79
CA ALA A 71 1.19 8.94 -20.95
C ALA A 71 0.08 8.03 -20.45
N LYS A 72 -1.17 8.52 -20.49
CA LYS A 72 -2.40 7.76 -20.18
C LYS A 72 -2.25 6.34 -20.71
N LYS A 73 -1.99 5.37 -19.84
CA LYS A 73 -1.95 3.98 -20.26
C LYS A 73 -3.37 3.63 -20.64
N LYS A 74 -3.59 3.27 -21.91
CA LYS A 74 -4.82 2.56 -22.30
C LYS A 74 -4.98 1.42 -21.31
N VAL A 75 -6.13 1.38 -20.64
CA VAL A 75 -6.52 0.37 -19.68
C VAL A 75 -6.19 -1.01 -20.27
N LEU A 76 -5.11 -1.62 -19.80
CA LEU A 76 -4.94 -3.06 -19.92
C LEU A 76 -5.84 -3.60 -18.83
N THR A 77 -7.03 -4.08 -19.19
CA THR A 77 -7.91 -4.85 -18.32
C THR A 77 -7.17 -6.10 -17.88
N LEU A 78 -6.38 -5.98 -16.82
CA LEU A 78 -5.88 -7.13 -16.10
C LEU A 78 -7.09 -7.68 -15.34
N GLN A 79 -7.62 -8.79 -15.84
CA GLN A 79 -8.58 -9.62 -15.12
C GLN A 79 -7.84 -10.17 -13.89
N VAL A 80 -8.01 -9.51 -12.74
CA VAL A 80 -7.52 -10.01 -11.46
C VAL A 80 -8.72 -10.65 -10.75
N SER A 81 -8.70 -11.97 -10.61
CA SER A 81 -9.67 -12.69 -9.79
C SER A 81 -9.12 -12.85 -8.38
N TYR A 82 -9.89 -12.46 -7.38
CA TYR A 82 -9.61 -12.76 -5.98
C TYR A 82 -10.16 -14.16 -5.66
N ALA A 83 -9.32 -15.06 -5.15
CA ALA A 83 -9.79 -16.33 -4.62
C ALA A 83 -10.30 -16.09 -3.18
N ASP A 84 -11.59 -16.30 -2.96
CA ASP A 84 -12.18 -16.31 -1.63
C ASP A 84 -11.74 -17.60 -0.93
N GLU A 85 -10.92 -17.49 0.12
CA GLU A 85 -10.56 -18.64 0.95
C GLU A 85 -11.82 -19.08 1.72
N ALA A 86 -12.41 -20.19 1.28
CA ALA A 86 -13.61 -20.77 1.87
C ALA A 86 -13.40 -21.08 3.36
N PHE A 87 -14.02 -20.29 4.22
CA PHE A 87 -14.19 -20.64 5.62
C PHE A 87 -15.18 -21.82 5.73
N HIS A 88 -14.67 -23.04 5.70
CA HIS A 88 -15.42 -24.21 6.17
C HIS A 88 -15.57 -24.12 7.70
N TYR A 89 -16.82 -24.00 8.15
CA TYR A 89 -17.23 -23.98 9.57
C TYR A 89 -17.21 -25.39 10.17
#